data_AF-A0A239HW29-F1
#
_entry.id   AF-A0A239HW29-F1
#
_cell.length_a   1.000
_cell.length_b   1.000
_cell.length_c   1.000
_cell.angle_alpha   90.00
_cell.angle_beta   90.00
_cell.angle_gamma   90.00
#
_symmetry.space_group_name_H-M   'P 1'
#
loop_
_entity.id
_entity.type
_entity.pdbx_description
1 polymer ?
#
loop_
_entity_poly.entity_id
_entity_poly.type
_entity_poly.pdbx_seq_one_letter_code
_entity_poly.pdbx_strand_id
1 'polypeptide(L)'
;MATFDFNDGGVVVNASSVAFNDTGVNFTISTVANPGGNQISYSPTIAPDGSFTMSDFGTLGAFTFDVAGTEPSQFFQGNGLQLEIGTIYSGNWNVTFVSTAGDNVTNNVTVVNVTSNQIIDLGASSKVFSEIRFTPTSAGGMTVDSLNATLLCFLEGTMIATPDGEKAVEALQAGDVVMTATGGTTTVAWLGEQPVATATTNPAKVNPIRIRAGALGDMIPARDLLVSPDHAIGIDGYLVNASALINGSTITREGQMPGAGFTYFHVETGTHELLLAEGCPAETYVDFIGRDGFVNWAERTDAPAIAEMAAPRISAARHLPAPIRARLEGRAEALGLNTRAA
;
A
#
# COMPACT_ATOMS: atom_id res chain seq x y z
N MET A 1 -0.51 -7.73 -5.94
CA MET A 1 -0.90 -7.72 -4.51
C MET A 1 -2.41 -7.65 -4.42
N ALA A 2 -2.99 -8.67 -3.82
CA ALA A 2 -4.42 -8.70 -3.53
C ALA A 2 -4.70 -7.95 -2.23
N THR A 3 -5.29 -6.76 -2.35
CA THR A 3 -5.83 -5.95 -1.25
C THR A 3 -7.28 -5.66 -1.59
N PHE A 4 -8.10 -5.38 -0.58
CA PHE A 4 -9.51 -5.09 -0.81
C PHE A 4 -10.02 -4.00 0.11
N ASP A 5 -10.98 -3.23 -0.38
CA ASP A 5 -11.95 -2.47 0.40
C ASP A 5 -13.35 -2.75 -0.18
N PHE A 6 -14.39 -2.54 0.62
CA PHE A 6 -15.75 -2.97 0.26
C PHE A 6 -16.56 -1.82 -0.36
N ASN A 7 -15.90 -0.85 -0.98
CA ASN A 7 -16.49 0.39 -1.49
C ASN A 7 -16.97 0.32 -2.95
N ASP A 8 -16.86 -0.85 -3.59
CA ASP A 8 -17.16 -1.12 -5.00
C ASP A 8 -18.67 -1.12 -5.34
N GLY A 9 -19.54 -0.86 -4.36
CA GLY A 9 -20.95 -0.58 -4.59
C GLY A 9 -21.79 -1.81 -4.95
N GLY A 10 -21.44 -2.98 -4.42
CA GLY A 10 -22.18 -4.22 -4.66
C GLY A 10 -23.59 -4.30 -4.06
N VAL A 11 -24.20 -5.47 -4.13
CA VAL A 11 -25.55 -5.74 -3.57
C VAL A 11 -25.38 -6.45 -2.23
N VAL A 12 -26.34 -6.27 -1.31
CA VAL A 12 -26.37 -7.05 -0.07
C VAL A 12 -26.55 -8.53 -0.40
N VAL A 13 -25.57 -9.36 -0.04
CA VAL A 13 -25.60 -10.82 -0.28
C VAL A 13 -25.55 -11.56 1.05
N ASN A 14 -26.43 -12.54 1.22
CA ASN A 14 -26.43 -13.48 2.35
C ASN A 14 -26.31 -14.91 1.82
N ALA A 15 -25.18 -15.57 2.08
CA ALA A 15 -24.91 -16.91 1.52
C ALA A 15 -23.88 -17.69 2.33
N SER A 16 -23.69 -18.96 1.97
CA SER A 16 -22.56 -19.79 2.43
C SER A 16 -21.27 -19.54 1.62
N SER A 17 -21.36 -18.84 0.49
CA SER A 17 -20.21 -18.36 -0.25
C SER A 17 -20.57 -17.06 -0.98
N VAL A 18 -19.67 -16.09 -0.94
CA VAL A 18 -19.81 -14.79 -1.61
C VAL A 18 -18.55 -14.56 -2.43
N ALA A 19 -18.72 -14.32 -3.72
CA ALA A 19 -17.66 -13.87 -4.61
C ALA A 19 -17.87 -12.38 -4.90
N PHE A 20 -16.79 -11.62 -4.92
CA PHE A 20 -16.81 -10.21 -5.28
C PHE A 20 -15.55 -9.83 -6.05
N ASN A 21 -15.60 -8.72 -6.75
CA ASN A 21 -14.48 -8.19 -7.52
C ASN A 21 -14.15 -6.80 -6.99
N ASP A 22 -13.02 -6.66 -6.31
CA ASP A 22 -12.51 -5.33 -6.00
C ASP A 22 -11.49 -4.94 -7.07
N THR A 23 -11.92 -3.99 -7.91
CA THR A 23 -11.11 -3.28 -8.90
C THR A 23 -10.20 -4.19 -9.73
N GLY A 24 -10.76 -5.29 -10.24
CA GLY A 24 -10.09 -6.24 -11.13
C GLY A 24 -9.53 -7.51 -10.46
N VAL A 25 -9.55 -7.59 -9.13
CA VAL A 25 -9.15 -8.80 -8.40
C VAL A 25 -10.40 -9.54 -7.91
N ASN A 26 -10.50 -10.83 -8.26
CA ASN A 26 -11.62 -11.68 -7.84
C ASN A 26 -11.31 -12.36 -6.51
N PHE A 27 -12.19 -12.15 -5.55
CA PHE A 27 -12.15 -12.74 -4.22
C PHE A 27 -13.32 -13.68 -4.02
N THR A 28 -13.12 -14.70 -3.18
CA THR A 28 -14.20 -15.58 -2.74
C THR A 28 -14.04 -15.84 -1.26
N ILE A 29 -15.14 -15.66 -0.53
CA ILE A 29 -15.24 -16.08 0.86
C ILE A 29 -16.28 -17.17 0.99
N SER A 30 -15.96 -18.17 1.80
CA SER A 30 -16.69 -19.42 1.86
C SER A 30 -16.78 -19.97 3.27
N THR A 31 -17.95 -20.53 3.60
CA THR A 31 -18.17 -21.34 4.79
C THR A 31 -18.03 -22.84 4.50
N VAL A 32 -17.50 -23.25 3.32
CA VAL A 32 -17.42 -24.68 2.96
C VAL A 32 -16.59 -25.48 3.97
N ALA A 33 -15.57 -24.86 4.59
CA ALA A 33 -14.81 -25.45 5.69
C ALA A 33 -15.51 -25.38 7.06
N ASN A 34 -16.78 -24.94 7.12
CA ASN A 34 -17.60 -24.79 8.31
C ASN A 34 -19.03 -25.35 8.10
N PRO A 35 -19.28 -26.65 8.38
CA PRO A 35 -20.59 -27.27 8.19
C PRO A 35 -21.56 -26.84 9.30
N GLY A 36 -22.36 -25.78 9.07
CA GLY A 36 -23.28 -25.24 10.09
C GLY A 36 -24.11 -24.04 9.68
N GLY A 37 -24.98 -23.55 10.60
CA GLY A 37 -25.89 -22.39 10.47
C GLY A 37 -25.17 -21.03 10.42
N ASN A 38 -24.12 -20.99 9.61
CA ASN A 38 -23.19 -19.88 9.45
C ASN A 38 -23.69 -18.96 8.34
N GLN A 39 -23.41 -17.69 8.50
CA GLN A 39 -23.85 -16.70 7.54
C GLN A 39 -22.68 -15.79 7.19
N ILE A 40 -22.47 -15.64 5.89
CA ILE A 40 -21.71 -14.55 5.32
C ILE A 40 -22.71 -13.51 4.86
N SER A 41 -22.47 -12.25 5.24
CA SER A 41 -23.19 -11.10 4.72
C SER A 41 -22.23 -10.03 4.24
N TYR A 42 -22.24 -9.74 2.94
CA TYR A 42 -21.54 -8.60 2.35
C TYR A 42 -22.55 -7.47 2.19
N SER A 43 -22.24 -6.28 2.75
CA SER A 43 -23.11 -5.12 2.67
C SER A 43 -22.30 -3.84 2.46
N PRO A 44 -22.31 -3.29 1.24
CA PRO A 44 -21.53 -2.09 0.90
C PRO A 44 -22.16 -0.78 1.39
N THR A 45 -23.31 -0.83 2.10
CA THR A 45 -24.06 0.37 2.51
C THR A 45 -24.11 0.60 4.01
N ILE A 46 -23.63 -0.35 4.83
CA ILE A 46 -23.77 -0.29 6.29
C ILE A 46 -22.61 0.49 6.95
N ALA A 47 -21.46 0.61 6.29
CA ALA A 47 -20.33 1.43 6.71
C ALA A 47 -19.91 2.40 5.57
N PRO A 48 -19.19 3.50 5.86
CA PRO A 48 -18.78 4.49 4.85
C PRO A 48 -18.05 3.89 3.64
N ASP A 49 -17.32 2.80 3.85
CA ASP A 49 -16.52 2.10 2.83
C ASP A 49 -17.01 0.66 2.57
N GLY A 50 -18.27 0.36 2.94
CA GLY A 50 -18.83 -0.98 2.93
C GLY A 50 -18.30 -1.89 4.03
N SER A 51 -18.93 -3.05 4.22
CA SER A 51 -18.51 -4.01 5.25
C SER A 51 -18.77 -5.44 4.83
N PHE A 52 -17.88 -6.32 5.26
CA PHE A 52 -18.06 -7.74 5.16
C PHE A 52 -18.25 -8.35 6.55
N THR A 53 -19.30 -9.14 6.74
CA THR A 53 -19.65 -9.72 8.05
C THR A 53 -19.75 -11.23 8.00
N MET A 54 -19.24 -11.86 9.04
CA MET A 54 -19.33 -13.30 9.29
C MET A 54 -20.00 -13.52 10.64
N SER A 55 -20.86 -14.53 10.72
CA SER A 55 -21.44 -14.96 11.99
C SER A 55 -21.51 -16.47 12.08
N ASP A 56 -21.12 -17.00 13.24
CA ASP A 56 -21.26 -18.41 13.62
C ASP A 56 -21.97 -18.48 14.97
N PHE A 57 -23.03 -19.29 15.03
CA PHE A 57 -23.87 -19.44 16.22
C PHE A 57 -23.77 -20.83 16.86
N GLY A 58 -22.75 -21.62 16.55
CA GLY A 58 -22.44 -22.80 17.38
C GLY A 58 -21.63 -23.92 16.75
N THR A 59 -21.12 -23.78 15.53
CA THR A 59 -20.39 -24.87 14.84
C THR A 59 -18.87 -24.75 14.88
N LEU A 60 -18.35 -23.57 15.17
CA LEU A 60 -16.93 -23.27 15.36
C LEU A 60 -16.02 -23.66 14.17
N GLY A 61 -16.56 -23.75 12.96
CA GLY A 61 -15.76 -24.02 11.77
C GLY A 61 -15.19 -22.75 11.11
N ALA A 62 -14.29 -22.95 10.15
CA ALA A 62 -13.54 -21.87 9.54
C ALA A 62 -14.27 -21.24 8.33
N PHE A 63 -14.17 -19.92 8.22
CA PHE A 63 -14.46 -19.17 7.01
C PHE A 63 -13.13 -18.97 6.29
N THR A 64 -13.08 -19.25 4.99
CA THR A 64 -11.89 -19.04 4.17
C THR A 64 -12.14 -17.88 3.23
N PHE A 65 -11.14 -17.02 3.12
CA PHE A 65 -11.10 -15.90 2.19
C PHE A 65 -9.96 -16.16 1.22
N ASP A 66 -10.32 -16.41 -0.04
CA ASP A 66 -9.44 -16.86 -1.10
C ASP A 66 -9.37 -15.80 -2.22
N VAL A 67 -8.20 -15.69 -2.84
CA VAL A 67 -8.01 -14.90 -4.06
C VAL A 67 -7.74 -15.82 -5.24
N ALA A 68 -8.36 -15.54 -6.39
CA ALA A 68 -8.16 -16.30 -7.61
C ALA A 68 -6.80 -15.96 -8.28
N GLY A 69 -5.71 -16.45 -7.70
CA GLY A 69 -4.34 -16.29 -8.20
C GLY A 69 -3.66 -17.62 -8.57
N THR A 70 -2.76 -17.58 -9.55
CA THR A 70 -1.86 -18.68 -9.94
C THR A 70 -0.38 -18.33 -9.75
N GLU A 71 -0.04 -17.04 -9.64
CA GLU A 71 1.33 -16.54 -9.44
C GLU A 71 1.49 -15.82 -8.10
N PRO A 72 2.68 -15.84 -7.46
CA PRO A 72 2.93 -15.17 -6.18
C PRO A 72 2.40 -13.74 -6.12
N SER A 73 2.66 -12.93 -7.16
CA SER A 73 2.24 -11.52 -7.25
C SER A 73 0.73 -11.26 -7.18
N GLN A 74 -0.08 -12.30 -7.31
CA GLN A 74 -1.54 -12.26 -7.32
C GLN A 74 -2.17 -12.57 -5.96
N PHE A 75 -1.37 -13.00 -4.99
CA PHE A 75 -1.81 -13.38 -3.66
C PHE A 75 -1.76 -12.21 -2.65
N PHE A 76 -2.17 -12.47 -1.39
CA PHE A 76 -1.99 -11.52 -0.31
C PHE A 76 -0.51 -11.47 0.04
N GLN A 77 0.13 -10.33 -0.21
CA GLN A 77 1.57 -10.18 0.01
C GLN A 77 1.92 -8.71 0.12
N GLY A 78 3.10 -8.41 0.63
CA GLY A 78 3.62 -7.06 0.70
C GLY A 78 3.42 -6.37 2.04
N ASN A 79 3.98 -5.17 2.10
CA ASN A 79 4.46 -4.60 3.34
C ASN A 79 3.39 -3.79 4.09
N GLY A 80 3.39 -3.94 5.41
CA GLY A 80 2.37 -3.33 6.26
C GLY A 80 0.98 -3.83 5.86
N LEU A 81 0.86 -5.14 5.61
CA LEU A 81 -0.43 -5.74 5.28
C LEU A 81 -1.32 -5.58 6.53
N GLN A 82 -2.30 -4.70 6.42
CA GLN A 82 -3.16 -4.30 7.52
C GLN A 82 -4.58 -4.76 7.22
N LEU A 83 -5.08 -5.68 8.04
CA LEU A 83 -6.47 -6.12 8.03
C LEU A 83 -7.25 -5.31 9.07
N GLU A 84 -8.20 -4.51 8.61
CA GLU A 84 -9.04 -3.68 9.46
C GLU A 84 -10.32 -4.43 9.84
N ILE A 85 -10.55 -4.54 11.15
CA ILE A 85 -11.68 -5.24 11.75
C ILE A 85 -12.69 -4.21 12.25
N GLY A 86 -13.88 -4.26 11.64
CA GLY A 86 -14.94 -3.29 11.90
C GLY A 86 -15.60 -3.41 13.27
N THR A 87 -16.52 -2.49 13.51
CA THR A 87 -17.14 -2.27 14.84
C THR A 87 -18.53 -2.86 15.00
N ILE A 88 -19.13 -3.37 13.91
CA ILE A 88 -20.55 -3.76 13.86
C ILE A 88 -20.82 -5.03 14.66
N TYR A 89 -19.95 -6.03 14.55
CA TYR A 89 -20.06 -7.29 15.29
C TYR A 89 -18.83 -7.54 16.14
N SER A 90 -19.07 -8.07 17.34
CA SER A 90 -18.04 -8.54 18.26
C SER A 90 -18.14 -10.04 18.48
N GLY A 91 -17.00 -10.70 18.51
CA GLY A 91 -16.82 -12.11 18.85
C GLY A 91 -15.33 -12.38 19.01
N ASN A 92 -14.97 -13.54 19.55
CA ASN A 92 -13.56 -13.95 19.63
C ASN A 92 -13.21 -14.82 18.44
N TRP A 93 -12.21 -14.39 17.67
CA TRP A 93 -11.79 -15.07 16.46
C TRP A 93 -10.28 -15.26 16.44
N ASN A 94 -9.85 -16.35 15.81
CA ASN A 94 -8.49 -16.53 15.36
C ASN A 94 -8.45 -16.21 13.86
N VAL A 95 -7.56 -15.30 13.46
CA VAL A 95 -7.32 -14.95 12.06
C VAL A 95 -5.99 -15.54 11.66
N THR A 96 -5.99 -16.41 10.67
CA THR A 96 -4.79 -17.09 10.17
C THR A 96 -4.54 -16.73 8.71
N PHE A 97 -3.42 -16.08 8.43
CA PHE A 97 -2.92 -15.92 7.08
C PHE A 97 -2.16 -17.18 6.67
N VAL A 98 -2.65 -17.86 5.64
CA VAL A 98 -2.15 -19.16 5.19
C VAL A 98 -1.12 -18.96 4.09
N SER A 99 0.13 -19.34 4.36
CA SER A 99 1.23 -19.15 3.43
C SER A 99 1.12 -20.08 2.21
N THR A 100 1.59 -19.60 1.06
CA THR A 100 1.81 -20.44 -0.13
C THR A 100 2.98 -21.41 0.05
N ALA A 101 3.86 -21.19 1.04
CA ALA A 101 4.99 -22.05 1.34
C ALA A 101 4.51 -23.34 2.06
N GLY A 102 4.98 -24.50 1.60
CA GLY A 102 4.44 -25.83 1.97
C GLY A 102 4.53 -26.27 3.44
N ASP A 103 5.16 -25.51 4.34
CA ASP A 103 5.06 -25.74 5.79
C ASP A 103 4.07 -24.74 6.42
N ASN A 104 2.81 -25.17 6.51
CA ASN A 104 1.68 -24.39 7.00
C ASN A 104 1.73 -24.11 8.52
N VAL A 105 2.66 -24.70 9.29
CA VAL A 105 2.72 -24.48 10.74
C VAL A 105 3.63 -23.30 11.06
N THR A 106 4.81 -23.25 10.45
CA THR A 106 5.80 -22.19 10.68
C THR A 106 5.53 -20.94 9.84
N ASN A 107 4.96 -21.13 8.64
CA ASN A 107 4.78 -20.03 7.71
C ASN A 107 3.46 -19.29 7.89
N ASN A 108 2.44 -19.89 8.49
CA ASN A 108 1.19 -19.19 8.75
C ASN A 108 1.36 -18.15 9.87
N VAL A 109 0.67 -17.02 9.75
CA VAL A 109 0.59 -16.02 10.80
C VAL A 109 -0.78 -16.11 11.43
N THR A 110 -0.86 -16.46 12.71
CA THR A 110 -2.14 -16.56 13.44
C THR A 110 -2.22 -15.50 14.52
N VAL A 111 -3.25 -14.67 14.43
CA VAL A 111 -3.59 -13.65 15.42
C VAL A 111 -4.81 -14.16 16.20
N VAL A 112 -4.65 -14.26 17.53
CA VAL A 112 -5.64 -14.88 18.42
C VAL A 112 -6.45 -13.85 19.19
N ASN A 113 -7.68 -14.21 19.56
CA ASN A 113 -8.59 -13.36 20.35
C ASN A 113 -8.84 -11.99 19.70
N VAL A 114 -8.95 -11.97 18.37
CA VAL A 114 -9.35 -10.79 17.60
C VAL A 114 -10.79 -10.46 17.95
N THR A 115 -11.04 -9.19 18.24
CA THR A 115 -12.37 -8.62 18.54
C THR A 115 -12.66 -7.43 17.63
N SER A 116 -13.83 -6.80 17.76
CA SER A 116 -14.21 -5.63 16.95
C SER A 116 -13.30 -4.42 17.18
N ASN A 117 -13.18 -3.55 16.17
CA ASN A 117 -12.43 -2.28 16.22
C ASN A 117 -10.90 -2.46 16.36
N GLN A 118 -10.30 -3.23 15.47
CA GLN A 118 -8.87 -3.56 15.53
C GLN A 118 -8.21 -3.45 14.16
N ILE A 119 -6.96 -2.99 14.13
CA ILE A 119 -6.09 -3.14 12.96
C ILE A 119 -5.13 -4.27 13.27
N ILE A 120 -5.18 -5.33 12.48
CA ILE A 120 -4.20 -6.40 12.51
C ILE A 120 -3.11 -6.05 11.52
N ASP A 121 -2.00 -5.56 12.03
CA ASP A 121 -0.79 -5.34 11.24
C ASP A 121 0.05 -6.62 11.25
N LEU A 122 0.24 -7.21 10.08
CA LEU A 122 1.14 -8.35 9.92
C LEU A 122 2.61 -7.94 9.88
N GLY A 123 2.87 -6.64 9.87
CA GLY A 123 4.17 -6.04 9.73
C GLY A 123 4.80 -6.32 8.37
N ALA A 124 6.11 -6.18 8.35
CA ALA A 124 7.00 -6.68 7.33
C ALA A 124 6.87 -8.21 7.23
N SER A 125 6.38 -8.73 6.10
CA SER A 125 6.39 -10.18 5.84
C SER A 125 6.78 -10.51 4.40
N SER A 126 7.90 -11.23 4.22
CA SER A 126 8.31 -11.89 2.95
C SER A 126 7.35 -13.00 2.52
N LYS A 127 6.36 -13.29 3.36
CA LYS A 127 5.43 -14.38 3.16
C LYS A 127 4.35 -13.95 2.18
N VAL A 128 4.10 -14.83 1.23
CA VAL A 128 2.95 -14.77 0.34
C VAL A 128 1.87 -15.66 0.93
N PHE A 129 0.65 -15.14 1.06
CA PHE A 129 -0.48 -15.87 1.63
C PHE A 129 -1.56 -16.10 0.57
N SER A 130 -1.97 -17.35 0.40
CA SER A 130 -3.02 -17.72 -0.55
C SER A 130 -4.44 -17.52 -0.01
N GLU A 131 -4.58 -17.59 1.31
CA GLU A 131 -5.87 -17.60 2.01
C GLU A 131 -5.76 -16.82 3.33
N ILE A 132 -6.84 -16.14 3.71
CA ILE A 132 -7.06 -15.67 5.08
C ILE A 132 -8.18 -16.52 5.68
N ARG A 133 -7.89 -17.18 6.80
CA ARG A 133 -8.82 -18.05 7.49
C ARG A 133 -9.31 -17.40 8.78
N PHE A 134 -10.61 -17.33 8.94
CA PHE A 134 -11.27 -16.81 10.14
C PHE A 134 -11.91 -17.97 10.90
N THR A 135 -11.43 -18.25 12.10
CA THR A 135 -11.93 -19.36 12.94
C THR A 135 -12.52 -18.79 14.23
N PRO A 136 -13.85 -18.85 14.43
CA PRO A 136 -14.46 -18.38 15.67
C PRO A 136 -14.06 -19.31 16.82
N THR A 137 -13.74 -18.74 17.98
CA THR A 137 -13.47 -19.50 19.21
C THR A 137 -14.68 -19.56 20.14
N SER A 138 -15.73 -18.82 19.80
CA SER A 138 -17.02 -18.77 20.49
C SER A 138 -18.11 -18.29 19.52
N ALA A 139 -19.37 -18.57 19.83
CA ALA A 139 -20.49 -18.05 19.04
C ALA A 139 -20.48 -16.52 19.04
N GLY A 140 -20.65 -15.92 17.86
CA GLY A 140 -20.59 -14.48 17.67
C GLY A 140 -20.41 -14.10 16.20
N GLY A 141 -20.14 -12.81 15.98
CA GLY A 141 -19.87 -12.27 14.66
C GLY A 141 -18.52 -11.56 14.57
N MET A 142 -18.13 -11.25 13.35
CA MET A 142 -16.95 -10.44 13.02
C MET A 142 -17.27 -9.58 11.81
N THR A 143 -16.70 -8.38 11.77
CA THR A 143 -16.73 -7.49 10.59
C THR A 143 -15.31 -7.29 10.10
N VAL A 144 -15.10 -7.35 8.79
CA VAL A 144 -13.87 -6.96 8.11
C VAL A 144 -14.21 -5.75 7.25
N ASP A 145 -13.42 -4.70 7.38
CA ASP A 145 -13.62 -3.43 6.67
C ASP A 145 -12.66 -3.31 5.48
N SER A 146 -11.41 -3.72 5.62
CA SER A 146 -10.44 -3.66 4.52
C SER A 146 -9.21 -4.54 4.75
N LEU A 147 -8.48 -4.79 3.67
CA LEU A 147 -7.10 -5.26 3.68
C LEU A 147 -6.27 -4.32 2.81
N ASN A 148 -5.27 -3.67 3.38
CA ASN A 148 -4.41 -2.71 2.70
C ASN A 148 -2.94 -3.10 2.80
N ALA A 149 -2.12 -2.51 1.95
CA ALA A 149 -0.67 -2.54 2.09
C ALA A 149 -0.10 -1.20 1.65
N THR A 150 1.02 -0.81 2.25
CA THR A 150 1.66 0.46 1.96
C THR A 150 2.71 0.27 0.86
N LEU A 151 2.76 1.20 -0.10
CA LEU A 151 3.78 1.22 -1.15
C LEU A 151 4.55 2.54 -1.06
N LEU A 152 5.85 2.48 -0.78
CA LEU A 152 6.77 3.64 -0.76
C LEU A 152 7.87 3.40 -1.81
N CYS A 153 7.76 3.92 -3.02
CA CYS A 153 8.71 3.64 -4.10
C CYS A 153 8.72 4.71 -5.21
N PHE A 154 9.83 4.79 -5.93
CA PHE A 154 10.02 5.50 -7.19
C PHE A 154 9.68 4.60 -8.38
N LEU A 155 8.98 5.12 -9.38
CA LEU A 155 8.76 4.37 -10.62
C LEU A 155 10.06 4.27 -11.41
N GLU A 156 10.26 3.15 -12.13
CA GLU A 156 11.32 3.01 -13.13
C GLU A 156 11.42 4.24 -14.06
N GLY A 157 12.64 4.64 -14.40
CA GLY A 157 12.94 5.84 -15.19
C GLY A 157 13.01 7.15 -14.38
N THR A 158 12.67 7.13 -13.08
CA THR A 158 12.87 8.29 -12.19
C THR A 158 14.36 8.59 -12.08
N MET A 159 14.76 9.83 -12.35
CA MET A 159 16.14 10.26 -12.26
C MET A 159 16.49 10.75 -10.85
N ILE A 160 17.53 10.16 -10.28
CA ILE A 160 18.10 10.52 -8.98
C ILE A 160 19.37 11.34 -9.23
N ALA A 161 19.48 12.48 -8.57
CA ALA A 161 20.66 13.33 -8.69
C ALA A 161 21.88 12.67 -8.04
N THR A 162 23.00 12.70 -8.74
CA THR A 162 24.33 12.28 -8.28
C THR A 162 25.32 13.43 -8.48
N PRO A 163 26.52 13.39 -7.86
CA PRO A 163 27.54 14.41 -8.07
C PRO A 163 27.94 14.61 -9.55
N ASP A 164 27.88 13.54 -10.35
CA ASP A 164 28.32 13.53 -11.75
C ASP A 164 27.17 13.73 -12.77
N GLY A 165 25.98 14.07 -12.29
CA GLY A 165 24.76 14.19 -13.10
C GLY A 165 23.63 13.33 -12.56
N GLU A 166 22.57 13.15 -13.33
CA GLU A 166 21.45 12.32 -12.89
C GLU A 166 21.58 10.88 -13.37
N LYS A 167 21.13 9.93 -12.57
CA LYS A 167 21.11 8.50 -12.89
C LYS A 167 19.69 7.96 -12.68
N ALA A 168 19.21 7.14 -13.61
CA ALA A 168 17.90 6.49 -13.45
C ALA A 168 17.91 5.58 -12.22
N VAL A 169 16.81 5.52 -11.48
CA VAL A 169 16.71 4.81 -10.19
C VAL A 169 17.03 3.32 -10.33
N GLU A 170 16.59 2.68 -11.42
CA GLU A 170 16.86 1.28 -11.74
C GLU A 170 18.33 0.99 -12.10
N ALA A 171 19.13 2.03 -12.35
CA ALA A 171 20.55 1.91 -12.64
C ALA A 171 21.43 2.18 -11.40
N LEU A 172 20.83 2.52 -10.25
CA LEU A 172 21.56 2.67 -9.00
C LEU A 172 22.01 1.34 -8.44
N GLN A 173 23.16 1.35 -7.78
CA GLN A 173 23.74 0.18 -7.13
C GLN A 173 24.26 0.54 -5.75
N ALA A 174 24.36 -0.46 -4.87
CA ALA A 174 25.02 -0.27 -3.58
C ALA A 174 26.45 0.28 -3.78
N GLY A 175 26.79 1.35 -3.07
CA GLY A 175 28.03 2.10 -3.21
C GLY A 175 27.93 3.36 -4.08
N ASP A 176 26.87 3.54 -4.87
CA ASP A 176 26.65 4.78 -5.62
C ASP A 176 26.47 5.98 -4.68
N VAL A 177 26.98 7.15 -5.08
CA VAL A 177 26.83 8.40 -4.34
C VAL A 177 25.70 9.22 -4.96
N VAL A 178 24.74 9.64 -4.14
CA VAL A 178 23.56 10.41 -4.54
C VAL A 178 23.47 11.70 -3.75
N MET A 179 22.81 12.71 -4.31
CA MET A 179 22.66 14.04 -3.70
C MET A 179 21.48 14.03 -2.72
N THR A 180 21.70 14.64 -1.55
CA THR A 180 20.64 14.83 -0.54
C THR A 180 19.94 16.17 -0.76
N ALA A 181 18.68 16.27 -0.34
CA ALA A 181 17.91 17.51 -0.44
C ALA A 181 18.47 18.65 0.44
N THR A 182 19.31 18.32 1.43
CA THR A 182 20.02 19.29 2.27
C THR A 182 21.29 19.88 1.62
N GLY A 183 21.60 19.47 0.38
CA GLY A 183 22.75 19.95 -0.39
C GLY A 183 24.05 19.18 -0.16
N GLY A 184 23.96 18.01 0.48
CA GLY A 184 25.07 17.08 0.68
C GLY A 184 25.00 15.88 -0.25
N THR A 185 25.73 14.83 0.12
CA THR A 185 25.71 13.53 -0.55
C THR A 185 25.57 12.41 0.46
N THR A 186 24.95 11.31 0.04
CA THR A 186 24.85 10.06 0.81
C THR A 186 25.15 8.88 -0.11
N THR A 187 25.39 7.71 0.46
CA THR A 187 25.72 6.51 -0.30
C THR A 187 24.52 5.57 -0.31
N VAL A 188 24.15 5.12 -1.51
CA VAL A 188 23.16 4.06 -1.70
C VAL A 188 23.71 2.81 -1.02
N ALA A 189 23.03 2.35 0.00
CA ALA A 189 23.37 1.13 0.69
C ALA A 189 22.66 -0.06 0.02
N TRP A 190 21.48 0.13 -0.55
CA TRP A 190 20.71 -0.88 -1.28
C TRP A 190 19.62 -0.25 -2.14
N LEU A 191 19.18 -1.01 -3.14
CA LEU A 191 18.06 -0.69 -4.00
C LEU A 191 17.04 -1.82 -3.89
N GLY A 192 15.92 -1.57 -3.23
CA GLY A 192 14.82 -2.52 -3.16
C GLY A 192 14.01 -2.50 -4.45
N GLU A 193 13.66 -3.67 -4.99
CA GLU A 193 12.87 -3.82 -6.21
C GLU A 193 11.48 -4.37 -5.93
N GLN A 194 10.45 -3.77 -6.51
CA GLN A 194 9.05 -4.17 -6.30
C GLN A 194 8.28 -4.19 -7.63
N PRO A 195 8.25 -5.31 -8.36
CA PRO A 195 7.47 -5.44 -9.58
C PRO A 195 5.97 -5.49 -9.27
N VAL A 196 5.18 -4.79 -10.10
CA VAL A 196 3.73 -4.68 -10.00
C VAL A 196 3.08 -5.28 -11.25
N ALA A 197 2.23 -6.28 -11.05
CA ALA A 197 1.47 -6.92 -12.12
C ALA A 197 0.11 -6.24 -12.32
N THR A 198 0.01 -5.35 -13.31
CA THR A 198 -1.20 -4.54 -13.61
C THR A 198 -2.49 -5.37 -13.73
N ALA A 199 -2.40 -6.61 -14.24
CA ALA A 199 -3.56 -7.47 -14.46
C ALA A 199 -4.28 -7.91 -13.18
N THR A 200 -3.61 -7.83 -12.03
CA THR A 200 -4.08 -8.40 -10.76
C THR A 200 -3.81 -7.50 -9.56
N THR A 201 -3.67 -6.20 -9.80
CA THR A 201 -3.52 -5.19 -8.75
C THR A 201 -4.55 -4.10 -8.94
N ASN A 202 -5.13 -3.64 -7.84
CA ASN A 202 -6.07 -2.52 -7.83
C ASN A 202 -5.35 -1.23 -8.27
N PRO A 203 -5.69 -0.62 -9.42
CA PRO A 203 -5.09 0.63 -9.91
C PRO A 203 -5.22 1.79 -8.91
N ALA A 204 -6.32 1.87 -8.16
CA ALA A 204 -6.52 2.90 -7.14
C ALA A 204 -5.62 2.71 -5.91
N LYS A 205 -4.94 1.57 -5.76
CA LYS A 205 -3.99 1.30 -4.69
C LYS A 205 -2.54 1.31 -5.17
N VAL A 206 -2.27 0.87 -6.41
CA VAL A 206 -0.89 0.71 -6.88
C VAL A 206 -0.44 1.67 -7.96
N ASN A 207 -1.36 2.31 -8.71
CA ASN A 207 -0.92 3.16 -9.81
C ASN A 207 -0.19 4.39 -9.27
N PRO A 208 0.88 4.84 -9.96
CA PRO A 208 1.67 5.97 -9.54
C PRO A 208 0.84 7.25 -9.41
N ILE A 209 1.25 8.08 -8.46
CA ILE A 209 0.89 9.49 -8.44
C ILE A 209 1.91 10.24 -9.29
N ARG A 210 1.43 10.87 -10.35
CA ARG A 210 2.19 11.81 -11.16
C ARG A 210 2.14 13.18 -10.50
N ILE A 211 3.31 13.67 -10.14
CA ILE A 211 3.55 15.06 -9.75
C ILE A 211 4.15 15.74 -10.98
N ARG A 212 3.37 16.59 -11.66
CA ARG A 212 3.83 17.24 -12.89
C ARG A 212 5.04 18.14 -12.65
N ALA A 213 5.86 18.30 -13.67
CA ALA A 213 6.96 19.27 -13.64
C ALA A 213 6.46 20.66 -13.18
N GLY A 214 7.13 21.24 -12.19
CA GLY A 214 6.80 22.55 -11.62
C GLY A 214 5.56 22.61 -10.71
N ALA A 215 4.97 21.47 -10.34
CA ALA A 215 3.75 21.41 -9.53
C ALA A 215 3.94 21.82 -8.07
N LEU A 216 5.14 21.64 -7.51
CA LEU A 216 5.47 21.91 -6.10
C LEU A 216 6.22 23.24 -5.92
N GLY A 217 6.79 23.78 -7.00
CA GLY A 217 7.54 25.02 -7.04
C GLY A 217 8.04 25.29 -8.46
N ASP A 218 8.69 26.43 -8.69
CA ASP A 218 9.31 26.67 -10.01
C ASP A 218 10.36 25.60 -10.30
N MET A 219 10.16 24.85 -11.39
CA MET A 219 11.00 23.71 -11.79
C MET A 219 11.08 22.58 -10.74
N ILE A 220 10.08 22.45 -9.85
CA ILE A 220 10.02 21.36 -8.86
C ILE A 220 8.70 20.59 -8.99
N PRO A 221 8.73 19.29 -9.32
CA PRO A 221 9.89 18.57 -9.87
C PRO A 221 10.33 19.15 -11.24
N ALA A 222 11.57 18.88 -11.66
CA ALA A 222 12.14 19.38 -12.91
C ALA A 222 11.58 18.67 -14.15
N ARG A 223 11.11 17.43 -13.99
CA ARG A 223 10.26 16.69 -14.93
C ARG A 223 9.14 16.01 -14.15
N ASP A 224 8.21 15.35 -14.84
CA ASP A 224 7.16 14.60 -14.15
C ASP A 224 7.77 13.52 -13.26
N LEU A 225 7.47 13.59 -11.96
CA LEU A 225 7.88 12.59 -10.98
C LEU A 225 6.73 11.61 -10.76
N LEU A 226 6.98 10.32 -10.97
CA LEU A 226 6.02 9.25 -10.73
C LEU A 226 6.48 8.39 -9.55
N VAL A 227 5.68 8.38 -8.50
CA VAL A 227 5.96 7.63 -7.27
C VAL A 227 4.74 6.84 -6.84
N SER A 228 4.91 5.83 -6.00
CA SER A 228 3.80 5.10 -5.41
C SER A 228 2.94 6.00 -4.51
N PRO A 229 1.67 5.64 -4.24
CA PRO A 229 0.74 6.54 -3.53
C PRO A 229 1.17 7.01 -2.15
N ASP A 230 1.89 6.19 -1.39
CA ASP A 230 2.30 6.56 -0.04
C ASP A 230 3.69 7.17 0.02
N HIS A 231 4.45 7.20 -1.09
CA HIS A 231 5.81 7.73 -1.11
C HIS A 231 5.82 9.19 -0.65
N ALA A 232 6.68 9.52 0.32
CA ALA A 232 6.69 10.86 0.88
C ALA A 232 7.55 11.84 0.08
N ILE A 233 6.99 13.04 -0.08
CA ILE A 233 7.65 14.20 -0.64
C ILE A 233 7.95 15.18 0.48
N GLY A 234 9.18 15.66 0.54
CA GLY A 234 9.61 16.65 1.52
C GLY A 234 9.10 18.05 1.15
N ILE A 235 8.18 18.61 1.94
CA ILE A 235 7.61 19.94 1.70
C ILE A 235 7.55 20.71 3.02
N ASP A 236 8.23 21.86 3.09
CA ASP A 236 8.25 22.75 4.26
C ASP A 236 8.50 22.04 5.62
N GLY A 237 9.35 21.00 5.62
CA GLY A 237 9.67 20.21 6.82
C GLY A 237 8.68 19.09 7.15
N TYR A 238 7.68 18.85 6.31
CA TYR A 238 6.77 17.71 6.39
C TYR A 238 7.16 16.60 5.39
N LEU A 239 6.85 15.37 5.76
CA LEU A 239 6.80 14.22 4.84
C LEU A 239 5.37 14.03 4.37
N VAL A 240 5.06 14.43 3.13
CA VAL A 240 3.70 14.36 2.62
C VAL A 240 3.56 13.21 1.64
N ASN A 241 2.68 12.24 1.94
CA ASN A 241 2.40 11.14 1.01
C ASN A 241 1.89 11.72 -0.32
N ALA A 242 2.37 11.19 -1.44
CA ALA A 242 1.99 11.69 -2.77
C ALA A 242 0.47 11.67 -3.00
N SER A 243 -0.25 10.66 -2.47
CA SER A 243 -1.72 10.57 -2.54
C SER A 243 -2.43 11.73 -1.84
N ALA A 244 -1.86 12.28 -0.77
CA ALA A 244 -2.39 13.43 -0.05
C ALA A 244 -2.22 14.76 -0.82
N LEU A 245 -1.37 14.78 -1.84
CA LEU A 245 -1.11 15.94 -2.69
C LEU A 245 -2.03 16.01 -3.93
N ILE A 246 -2.82 14.97 -4.21
CA ILE A 246 -3.70 14.94 -5.38
C ILE A 246 -4.66 16.12 -5.35
N ASN A 247 -4.59 16.95 -6.40
CA ASN A 247 -5.43 18.12 -6.58
C ASN A 247 -6.28 18.06 -7.87
N GLY A 248 -6.23 16.92 -8.59
CA GLY A 248 -7.01 16.70 -9.81
C GLY A 248 -6.53 17.47 -11.03
N SER A 249 -5.42 18.22 -10.94
CA SER A 249 -4.87 19.03 -12.02
C SER A 249 -3.38 18.74 -12.21
N THR A 250 -2.49 19.38 -11.44
CA THR A 250 -1.04 19.19 -11.56
C THR A 250 -0.53 17.93 -10.88
N ILE A 251 -1.29 17.40 -9.93
CA ILE A 251 -0.96 16.17 -9.21
C ILE A 251 -2.14 15.21 -9.33
N THR A 252 -1.93 14.10 -10.03
CA THR A 252 -2.97 13.15 -10.42
C THR A 252 -2.46 11.73 -10.34
N ARG A 253 -3.36 10.77 -10.09
CA ARG A 253 -3.04 9.35 -10.23
C ARG A 253 -3.04 8.95 -11.70
N GLU A 254 -2.10 8.12 -12.11
CA GLU A 254 -2.10 7.54 -13.45
C GLU A 254 -3.32 6.63 -13.65
N GLY A 255 -4.09 6.89 -14.71
CA GLY A 255 -5.30 6.14 -15.00
C GLY A 255 -5.04 4.77 -15.62
N GLN A 256 -3.93 4.60 -16.35
CA GLN A 256 -3.59 3.36 -17.03
C GLN A 256 -2.08 3.12 -16.99
N MET A 257 -1.70 1.89 -16.66
CA MET A 257 -0.32 1.40 -16.65
C MET A 257 -0.13 0.33 -17.72
N PRO A 258 1.12 0.00 -18.13
CA PRO A 258 1.38 -1.05 -19.10
C PRO A 258 0.77 -2.39 -18.65
N GLY A 259 0.13 -3.12 -19.58
CA GLY A 259 -0.49 -4.41 -19.28
C GLY A 259 0.50 -5.50 -18.87
N ALA A 260 1.77 -5.35 -19.24
CA ALA A 260 2.86 -6.25 -18.84
C ALA A 260 3.32 -6.06 -17.38
N GLY A 261 2.79 -5.05 -16.68
CA GLY A 261 3.30 -4.62 -15.38
C GLY A 261 4.33 -3.49 -15.50
N PHE A 262 4.83 -3.07 -14.35
CA PHE A 262 5.86 -2.03 -14.19
C PHE A 262 6.64 -2.29 -12.89
N THR A 263 7.79 -1.64 -12.72
CA THR A 263 8.63 -1.84 -11.54
C THR A 263 8.80 -0.58 -10.72
N TYR A 264 8.65 -0.74 -9.42
CA TYR A 264 8.95 0.25 -8.41
C TYR A 264 10.31 -0.05 -7.76
N PHE A 265 11.03 1.00 -7.37
CA PHE A 265 12.31 0.93 -6.71
C PHE A 265 12.33 1.78 -5.44
N HIS A 266 12.99 1.33 -4.38
CA HIS A 266 13.23 2.15 -3.20
C HIS A 266 14.72 2.24 -2.89
N VAL A 267 15.22 3.47 -2.79
CA VAL A 267 16.62 3.72 -2.45
C VAL A 267 16.79 3.68 -0.93
N GLU A 268 17.64 2.78 -0.44
CA GLU A 268 18.08 2.75 0.96
C GLU A 268 19.45 3.39 1.09
N THR A 269 19.61 4.23 2.12
CA THR A 269 20.89 4.82 2.53
C THR A 269 21.18 4.44 3.99
N GLY A 270 22.25 4.97 4.59
CA GLY A 270 22.57 4.68 5.99
C GLY A 270 21.61 5.29 7.01
N THR A 271 20.74 6.21 6.60
CA THR A 271 19.79 6.94 7.46
C THR A 271 18.49 7.25 6.73
N HIS A 272 17.41 7.50 7.46
CA HIS A 272 16.19 8.02 6.84
C HIS A 272 16.37 9.51 6.52
N GLU A 273 16.41 9.84 5.24
CA GLU A 273 16.70 11.18 4.72
C GLU A 273 15.97 11.44 3.39
N LEU A 274 16.17 12.64 2.82
CA LEU A 274 15.58 13.04 1.54
C LEU A 274 16.66 13.11 0.46
N LEU A 275 16.43 12.47 -0.68
CA LEU A 275 17.21 12.60 -1.90
C LEU A 275 16.57 13.61 -2.84
N LEU A 276 17.31 13.97 -3.89
CA LEU A 276 16.78 14.73 -5.02
C LEU A 276 16.39 13.78 -6.16
N ALA A 277 15.09 13.47 -6.25
CA ALA A 277 14.48 12.71 -7.34
C ALA A 277 13.76 13.68 -8.29
N GLU A 278 14.18 13.77 -9.54
CA GLU A 278 13.71 14.78 -10.49
C GLU A 278 13.83 16.21 -9.95
N GLY A 279 14.89 16.48 -9.18
CA GLY A 279 15.09 17.75 -8.49
C GLY A 279 14.14 18.00 -7.31
N CYS A 280 13.27 17.04 -6.97
CA CYS A 280 12.33 17.11 -5.86
C CYS A 280 12.85 16.36 -4.63
N PRO A 281 12.74 16.93 -3.41
CA PRO A 281 13.01 16.21 -2.17
C PRO A 281 12.06 15.02 -2.00
N ALA A 282 12.60 13.81 -2.00
CA ALA A 282 11.83 12.57 -1.86
C ALA A 282 12.52 11.58 -0.92
N GLU A 283 11.71 10.80 -0.21
CA GLU A 283 12.10 9.95 0.92
C GLU A 283 12.98 8.75 0.53
N THR A 284 14.06 8.51 1.31
CA THR A 284 14.80 7.24 1.31
C THR A 284 14.07 6.19 2.15
N TYR A 285 14.49 4.94 1.99
CA TYR A 285 13.88 3.82 2.71
C TYR A 285 13.94 4.02 4.23
N VAL A 286 12.82 3.73 4.87
CA VAL A 286 12.68 3.58 6.32
C VAL A 286 11.95 2.28 6.60
N ASP A 287 12.25 1.64 7.73
CA ASP A 287 11.67 0.38 8.18
C ASP A 287 10.20 0.49 8.64
N PHE A 288 9.39 1.33 7.99
CA PHE A 288 7.93 1.37 8.16
C PHE A 288 7.25 0.15 7.52
N ILE A 289 7.82 -0.27 6.39
CA ILE A 289 7.29 -1.28 5.46
C ILE A 289 8.03 -2.61 5.63
N GLY A 290 9.33 -2.55 5.98
CA GLY A 290 10.23 -3.71 6.05
C GLY A 290 10.80 -4.09 4.69
N ARG A 291 12.00 -4.68 4.67
CA ARG A 291 12.71 -4.94 3.42
C ARG A 291 12.10 -6.09 2.61
N ASP A 292 11.28 -6.90 3.24
CA ASP A 292 10.79 -8.18 2.74
C ASP A 292 9.66 -8.13 1.70
N GLY A 293 9.05 -6.97 1.49
CA GLY A 293 8.17 -6.71 0.34
C GLY A 293 8.90 -6.30 -0.94
N PHE A 294 10.23 -6.23 -0.92
CA PHE A 294 11.04 -6.14 -2.14
C PHE A 294 11.47 -7.55 -2.58
N VAL A 295 11.53 -7.83 -3.87
CA VAL A 295 11.86 -9.19 -4.37
C VAL A 295 13.28 -9.62 -4.04
N ASN A 296 14.19 -8.65 -3.85
CA ASN A 296 15.60 -8.85 -3.53
C ASN A 296 15.92 -8.63 -2.04
N TRP A 297 14.90 -8.68 -1.16
CA TRP A 297 15.05 -8.42 0.27
C TRP A 297 16.12 -9.23 0.98
N ALA A 298 16.34 -10.47 0.54
CA ALA A 298 17.26 -11.41 1.17
C ALA A 298 18.71 -10.89 1.22
N GLU A 299 19.05 -9.95 0.33
CA GLU A 299 20.33 -9.22 0.30
C GLU A 299 20.57 -8.38 1.57
N ARG A 300 19.51 -8.06 2.31
CA ARG A 300 19.55 -7.16 3.48
C ARG A 300 18.98 -7.78 4.76
N THR A 301 19.01 -9.11 4.88
CA THR A 301 18.49 -9.84 6.04
C THR A 301 19.09 -9.39 7.39
N ASP A 302 20.39 -9.05 7.41
CA ASP A 302 21.11 -8.64 8.62
C ASP A 302 21.25 -7.11 8.76
N ALA A 303 20.54 -6.34 7.93
CA ALA A 303 20.63 -4.88 7.97
C ALA A 303 19.97 -4.32 9.25
N PRO A 304 20.58 -3.32 9.91
CA PRO A 304 19.95 -2.68 11.05
C PRO A 304 18.69 -1.92 10.64
N ALA A 305 17.74 -1.80 11.57
CA ALA A 305 16.59 -0.93 11.41
C ALA A 305 17.05 0.54 11.28
N ILE A 306 16.50 1.24 10.31
CA ILE A 306 16.72 2.66 10.08
C ILE A 306 15.71 3.45 10.90
N ALA A 307 16.20 4.30 11.79
CA ALA A 307 15.36 5.19 12.59
C ALA A 307 14.67 6.22 11.69
N GLU A 308 13.37 6.43 11.89
CA GLU A 308 12.62 7.44 11.16
C GLU A 308 13.10 8.85 11.49
N MET A 309 13.18 9.72 10.46
CA MET A 309 13.50 11.13 10.67
C MET A 309 12.40 11.83 11.48
N ALA A 310 12.76 12.89 12.19
CA ALA A 310 11.83 13.61 13.07
C ALA A 310 10.76 14.45 12.34
N ALA A 311 10.71 14.42 11.01
CA ALA A 311 9.74 15.19 10.23
C ALA A 311 8.33 14.59 10.35
N PRO A 312 7.30 15.38 10.69
CA PRO A 312 5.94 14.87 10.79
C PRO A 312 5.39 14.43 9.43
N ARG A 313 4.73 13.27 9.41
CA ARG A 313 4.10 12.69 8.22
C ARG A 313 2.65 13.15 8.04
N ILE A 314 2.28 13.50 6.81
CA ILE A 314 0.92 13.85 6.39
C ILE A 314 0.46 12.79 5.38
N SER A 315 -0.38 11.87 5.84
CA SER A 315 -0.92 10.77 5.03
C SER A 315 -2.24 11.06 4.32
N ALA A 316 -2.91 12.18 4.65
CA ALA A 316 -4.22 12.51 4.10
C ALA A 316 -4.37 13.99 3.73
N ALA A 317 -5.03 14.26 2.59
CA ALA A 317 -5.22 15.61 2.06
C ALA A 317 -5.90 16.59 3.05
N ARG A 318 -6.79 16.07 3.91
CA ARG A 318 -7.46 16.87 4.96
C ARG A 318 -6.49 17.41 6.03
N HIS A 319 -5.34 16.77 6.21
CA HIS A 319 -4.30 17.20 7.15
C HIS A 319 -3.25 18.11 6.49
N LEU A 320 -3.34 18.33 5.16
CA LEU A 320 -2.41 19.19 4.45
C LEU A 320 -2.61 20.66 4.90
N PRO A 321 -1.56 21.36 5.38
CA PRO A 321 -1.65 22.75 5.78
C PRO A 321 -2.20 23.65 4.66
N ALA A 322 -3.10 24.58 5.03
CA ALA A 322 -3.74 25.49 4.09
C ALA A 322 -2.74 26.30 3.22
N PRO A 323 -1.59 26.80 3.74
CA PRO A 323 -0.61 27.49 2.90
C PRO A 323 0.00 26.59 1.81
N ILE A 324 0.23 25.31 2.11
CA ILE A 324 0.75 24.36 1.13
C ILE A 324 -0.30 24.13 0.03
N ARG A 325 -1.56 23.88 0.41
CA ARG A 325 -2.66 23.69 -0.54
C ARG A 325 -2.83 24.89 -1.47
N ALA A 326 -2.86 26.10 -0.92
CA ALA A 326 -2.97 27.35 -1.70
C ALA A 326 -1.80 27.53 -2.69
N ARG A 327 -0.58 27.15 -2.30
CA ARG A 327 0.58 27.19 -3.21
C ARG A 327 0.43 26.17 -4.35
N LEU A 328 -0.04 24.96 -4.08
CA LEU A 328 -0.30 23.95 -5.13
C LEU A 328 -1.35 24.42 -6.14
N GLU A 329 -2.43 25.04 -5.66
CA GLU A 329 -3.46 25.67 -6.51
C GLU A 329 -2.87 26.80 -7.35
N GLY A 330 -2.09 27.70 -6.74
CA GLY A 330 -1.39 28.77 -7.46
C GLY A 330 -0.39 28.25 -8.50
N ARG A 331 0.25 27.09 -8.26
CA ARG A 331 1.10 26.42 -9.27
C ARG A 331 0.28 25.86 -10.43
N ALA A 332 -0.87 25.25 -10.15
CA ALA A 332 -1.77 24.78 -11.20
C ALA A 332 -2.26 25.92 -12.10
N GLU A 333 -2.54 27.09 -11.51
CA GLU A 333 -2.84 28.31 -12.25
C GLU A 333 -1.68 28.80 -13.10
N ALA A 334 -0.47 28.90 -12.51
CA ALA A 334 0.72 29.37 -13.21
C ALA A 334 1.10 28.46 -14.39
N LEU A 335 0.83 27.15 -14.28
CA LEU A 335 1.06 26.17 -15.35
C LEU A 335 -0.10 26.11 -16.36
N GLY A 336 -1.17 26.87 -16.16
CA GLY A 336 -2.34 26.87 -17.05
C GLY A 336 -3.18 25.59 -17.00
N LEU A 337 -3.10 24.84 -15.89
CA LEU A 337 -3.68 23.50 -15.73
C LEU A 337 -4.88 23.47 -14.77
N ASN A 338 -5.40 24.62 -14.35
CA ASN A 338 -6.61 24.64 -13.55
C ASN A 338 -7.76 23.95 -14.28
N THR A 339 -8.30 22.91 -13.64
CA THR A 339 -9.63 22.40 -13.94
C THR A 339 -10.62 23.52 -13.63
N ARG A 340 -10.99 24.32 -14.63
CA ARG A 340 -12.25 25.07 -14.54
C ARG A 340 -13.33 24.01 -14.33
N ALA A 341 -13.92 23.98 -13.13
CA ALA A 341 -15.12 23.21 -12.88
C ALA A 341 -16.12 23.53 -14.00
N ALA A 342 -16.45 22.51 -14.78
CA ALA A 342 -17.57 22.50 -15.72
C ALA A 342 -18.59 21.49 -15.20
#